data_AF-A0A2N9GJM1-F1
#
_entry.id   AF-A0A2N9GJM1-F1
#
_cell.length_a   1.000
_cell.length_b   1.000
_cell.length_c   1.000
_cell.angle_alpha   90.00
_cell.angle_beta   90.00
_cell.angle_gamma   90.00
#
_symmetry.space_group_name_H-M   'P 1'
#
loop_
_entity.id
_entity.type
_entity.pdbx_description
1 polymer ?
#
loop_
_entity_poly.entity_id
_entity_poly.type
_entity_poly.pdbx_seq_one_letter_code
_entity_poly.pdbx_strand_id
1 'polypeptide(L)'
;MNRSLIVLGTSSLQRSHFQATGKLQANNKPFFGWVLVAKDDSGGALKKPLDYTLVWSSESLKIKQDGNGVLDLISLTNVRLTSGLGVQVNTSDANGFNVYSLRPSNRRDPSYGTFGAQIGGVVSPLSNIACLKNAKSNLSCMPNLKQIEAIVNAYSPWVYFHSEETYLPSSVSWFFVNGALLYKKGEESKPVAIEPTGSNLPQGGSNDGAYWLDLPIDEGAKERVMKGDLGNSQAKVKLVNVPLGKIGEHVGDWEHVTLRVSNFNGELQRVYFSEHSGGTWVDASELEFQNGNKVVAYASLHGHAFYSKPGLVLQGSGGIGISNDTEKSKLVMDTGVNYSLVSAEYLHEDCMPKEGLHSDPPMS
;
A
#
# COMPACT_ATOMS: atom_id res chain seq x y z
N MET A 1 -7.09 -10.76 27.54
CA MET A 1 -7.02 -10.47 26.08
C MET A 1 -5.70 -10.98 25.57
N ASN A 2 -5.69 -11.98 24.67
CA ASN A 2 -4.44 -12.43 24.05
C ASN A 2 -4.06 -11.43 22.96
N ARG A 3 -2.85 -10.86 23.05
CA ARG A 3 -2.28 -10.01 22.01
C ARG A 3 -1.17 -10.79 21.32
N SER A 4 -1.31 -11.06 20.04
CA SER A 4 -0.20 -11.61 19.24
C SER A 4 0.86 -10.52 19.03
N LEU A 5 2.12 -10.95 18.97
CA LEU A 5 3.29 -10.08 18.79
C LEU A 5 4.00 -10.49 17.50
N ILE A 6 4.16 -9.56 16.57
CA ILE A 6 4.90 -9.77 15.32
C ILE A 6 6.13 -8.86 15.31
N VAL A 7 7.31 -9.44 15.10
CA VAL A 7 8.62 -8.77 15.02
C VAL A 7 9.26 -9.10 13.68
N LEU A 8 9.82 -8.11 12.99
CA LEU A 8 10.48 -8.32 11.69
C LEU A 8 11.98 -8.00 11.71
N GLY A 9 12.76 -8.99 11.23
CA GLY A 9 14.01 -8.75 10.52
C GLY A 9 13.75 -8.53 9.02
N THR A 10 14.64 -7.84 8.31
CA THR A 10 14.60 -7.75 6.85
C THR A 10 15.14 -9.02 6.23
N SER A 11 14.33 -9.73 5.44
CA SER A 11 14.81 -10.80 4.56
C SER A 11 15.68 -10.19 3.44
N SER A 12 16.92 -10.67 3.34
CA SER A 12 17.97 -10.30 2.37
C SER A 12 18.28 -8.80 2.21
N LEU A 13 19.47 -8.40 2.66
CA LEU A 13 20.11 -7.13 2.32
C LEU A 13 21.37 -7.39 1.50
N GLN A 14 21.67 -6.53 0.53
CA GLN A 14 22.96 -6.57 -0.15
C GLN A 14 24.11 -6.27 0.83
N ARG A 15 25.33 -6.74 0.53
CA ARG A 15 26.49 -6.73 1.46
C ARG A 15 26.88 -5.35 2.05
N SER A 16 26.41 -4.25 1.46
CA SER A 16 26.64 -2.85 1.89
C SER A 16 25.47 -2.20 2.66
N HIS A 17 24.38 -2.94 2.89
CA HIS A 17 23.16 -2.44 3.51
C HIS A 17 22.88 -3.19 4.83
N PHE A 18 22.43 -2.45 5.85
CA PHE A 18 22.18 -2.99 7.19
C PHE A 18 20.79 -2.56 7.68
N GLN A 19 20.06 -3.49 8.28
CA GLN A 19 18.82 -3.17 8.97
C GLN A 19 19.15 -2.32 10.20
N ALA A 20 18.57 -1.13 10.25
CA ALA A 20 18.83 -0.15 11.30
C ALA A 20 17.87 -0.28 12.49
N THR A 21 16.63 -0.73 12.24
CA THR A 21 15.55 -0.77 13.24
C THR A 21 14.71 -2.03 13.10
N GLY A 22 14.04 -2.45 14.18
CA GLY A 22 12.97 -3.46 14.13
C GLY A 22 11.61 -2.78 14.28
N LYS A 23 10.60 -3.19 13.50
CA LYS A 23 9.21 -2.74 13.66
C LYS A 23 8.36 -3.85 14.28
N LEU A 24 7.45 -3.45 15.16
CA LEU A 24 6.60 -4.34 15.96
C LEU A 24 5.12 -3.96 15.82
N GLN A 25 4.24 -4.96 15.75
CA GLN A 25 2.79 -4.79 15.60
C GLN A 25 2.08 -5.69 16.62
N ALA A 26 1.24 -5.09 17.48
CA ALA A 26 0.52 -5.76 18.55
C ALA A 26 -0.95 -6.01 18.18
N ASN A 27 -1.17 -6.76 17.09
CA ASN A 27 -2.49 -7.20 16.64
C ASN A 27 -2.39 -8.50 15.82
N ASN A 28 -3.53 -9.06 15.42
CA ASN A 28 -3.62 -10.32 14.69
C ASN A 28 -3.83 -10.11 13.17
N LYS A 29 -3.51 -8.93 12.63
CA LYS A 29 -3.59 -8.64 11.19
C LYS A 29 -2.25 -8.90 10.50
N PRO A 30 -2.24 -9.26 9.20
CA PRO A 30 -1.02 -9.23 8.38
C PRO A 30 -0.26 -7.92 8.56
N PHE A 31 1.07 -8.01 8.61
CA PHE A 31 1.92 -6.89 8.97
C PHE A 31 2.03 -5.86 7.83
N PHE A 32 1.80 -4.58 8.14
CA PHE A 32 1.97 -3.49 7.19
C PHE A 32 2.93 -2.43 7.74
N GLY A 33 3.94 -2.04 6.97
CA GLY A 33 4.86 -0.99 7.38
C GLY A 33 6.19 -0.94 6.65
N TRP A 34 7.02 -0.04 7.15
CA TRP A 34 8.35 0.27 6.65
C TRP A 34 9.35 0.06 7.79
N VAL A 35 10.54 -0.46 7.45
CA VAL A 35 11.69 -0.59 8.34
C VAL A 35 12.82 0.23 7.73
N LEU A 36 13.61 0.93 8.55
CA LEU A 36 14.72 1.71 8.03
C LEU A 36 15.91 0.80 7.74
N VAL A 37 16.45 0.92 6.52
CA VAL A 37 17.68 0.27 6.09
C VAL A 37 18.69 1.37 5.84
N ALA A 38 19.89 1.23 6.40
CA ALA A 38 20.99 2.17 6.21
C ALA A 38 22.02 1.58 5.25
N LYS A 39 22.56 2.42 4.37
CA LYS A 39 23.71 2.13 3.51
C LYS A 39 24.91 2.90 4.03
N ASP A 40 26.08 2.26 4.03
CA ASP A 40 27.33 2.93 4.38
C ASP A 40 28.13 3.27 3.12
N ASP A 41 28.00 4.51 2.65
CA ASP A 41 28.79 5.03 1.52
C ASP A 41 30.25 5.32 1.90
N SER A 42 30.60 5.30 3.21
CA SER A 42 31.94 5.61 3.74
C SER A 42 32.76 4.38 4.14
N GLY A 43 32.11 3.21 4.27
CA GLY A 43 32.76 1.93 4.57
C GLY A 43 33.22 1.73 6.02
N GLY A 44 32.76 2.55 6.98
CA GLY A 44 33.12 2.41 8.40
C GLY A 44 32.08 2.90 9.43
N ALA A 45 30.95 3.44 8.99
CA ALA A 45 29.85 3.93 9.83
C ALA A 45 28.87 2.82 10.26
N LEU A 46 28.71 1.76 9.45
CA LEU A 46 27.86 0.61 9.78
C LEU A 46 28.71 -0.66 9.95
N LYS A 47 28.39 -1.44 10.98
CA LYS A 47 29.06 -2.71 11.28
C LYS A 47 28.03 -3.77 11.62
N LYS A 48 28.37 -5.04 11.35
CA LYS A 48 27.55 -6.16 11.85
C LYS A 48 27.54 -6.15 13.39
N PRO A 49 26.42 -6.54 14.02
CA PRO A 49 26.40 -7.00 15.40
C PRO A 49 27.56 -7.96 15.68
N LEU A 50 28.24 -7.78 16.82
CA LEU A 50 29.24 -8.72 17.28
C LEU A 50 28.61 -9.88 18.05
N ASP A 51 27.49 -9.60 18.74
CA ASP A 51 26.81 -10.56 19.59
C ASP A 51 25.32 -10.20 19.75
N TYR A 52 24.52 -11.17 20.18
CA TYR A 52 23.09 -11.07 20.43
C TYR A 52 22.78 -11.60 21.83
N THR A 53 22.08 -10.82 22.65
CA THR A 53 21.69 -11.23 24.01
C THR A 53 20.20 -11.55 24.04
N LEU A 54 19.87 -12.80 24.38
CA LEU A 54 18.50 -13.25 24.59
C LEU A 54 17.80 -12.42 25.67
N VAL A 55 16.72 -11.74 25.31
CA VAL A 55 15.90 -10.94 26.23
C VAL A 55 14.69 -11.72 26.69
N TRP A 56 14.07 -12.49 25.79
CA TRP A 56 12.84 -13.22 26.06
C TRP A 56 12.62 -14.38 25.10
N SER A 57 12.00 -15.45 25.59
CA SER A 57 11.55 -16.61 24.81
C SER A 57 10.17 -17.06 25.30
N SER A 58 9.32 -17.53 24.38
CA SER A 58 8.02 -18.14 24.70
C SER A 58 8.11 -19.63 25.05
N GLU A 59 9.31 -20.22 25.06
CA GLU A 59 9.53 -21.66 25.29
C GLU A 59 8.97 -22.18 26.62
N SER A 60 9.03 -21.36 27.68
CA SER A 60 8.47 -21.71 29.00
C SER A 60 6.96 -21.43 29.13
N LEU A 61 6.32 -20.85 28.11
CA LEU A 61 4.93 -20.43 28.15
C LEU A 61 3.99 -21.53 27.67
N LYS A 62 2.98 -21.83 28.49
CA LYS A 62 1.90 -22.78 28.17
C LYS A 62 0.83 -22.14 27.29
N ILE A 63 1.22 -21.71 26.09
CA ILE A 63 0.36 -21.10 25.08
C ILE A 63 0.27 -21.97 23.82
N LYS A 64 -0.81 -21.82 23.04
CA LYS A 64 -0.88 -22.41 21.70
C LYS A 64 0.08 -21.63 20.79
N GLN A 65 1.12 -22.29 20.32
CA GLN A 65 2.17 -21.73 19.47
C GLN A 65 2.67 -22.80 18.49
N ASP A 66 2.92 -22.40 17.24
CA ASP A 66 3.43 -23.29 16.19
C ASP A 66 4.97 -23.42 16.22
N GLY A 67 5.62 -22.68 17.11
CA GLY A 67 7.05 -22.70 17.42
C GLY A 67 7.38 -21.70 18.53
N ASN A 68 8.60 -21.73 19.07
CA ASN A 68 9.04 -20.78 20.10
C ASN A 68 9.34 -19.41 19.47
N GLY A 69 8.70 -18.36 19.99
CA GLY A 69 9.03 -16.98 19.69
C GLY A 69 10.20 -16.51 20.55
N VAL A 70 11.20 -15.88 19.94
CA VAL A 70 12.43 -15.40 20.58
C VAL A 70 12.63 -13.91 20.29
N LEU A 71 13.12 -13.16 21.25
CA LEU A 71 13.59 -11.79 21.05
C LEU A 71 14.99 -11.58 21.66
N ASP A 72 15.92 -11.18 20.80
CA ASP A 72 17.30 -10.86 21.16
C ASP A 72 17.56 -9.34 21.02
N LEU A 73 18.40 -8.80 21.90
CA LEU A 73 18.97 -7.45 21.79
C LEU A 73 20.34 -7.52 21.14
N ILE A 74 20.61 -6.57 20.25
CA ILE A 74 21.90 -6.44 19.55
C ILE A 74 22.92 -5.81 20.49
N SER A 75 24.07 -6.48 20.69
CA SER A 75 25.22 -5.90 21.38
C SER A 75 26.07 -5.06 20.42
N LEU A 76 26.07 -3.74 20.62
CA LEU A 76 26.89 -2.78 19.87
C LEU A 76 28.01 -2.22 20.75
N THR A 77 29.26 -2.48 20.39
CA THR A 77 30.41 -1.75 20.95
C THR A 77 30.96 -0.75 19.94
N ASN A 78 31.35 0.43 20.42
CA ASN A 78 32.05 1.47 19.66
C ASN A 78 31.33 2.06 18.44
N VAL A 79 30.04 2.40 18.56
CA VAL A 79 29.35 3.28 17.60
C VAL A 79 29.19 4.67 18.21
N ARG A 80 29.87 5.68 17.66
CA ARG A 80 29.70 7.10 18.08
C ARG A 80 28.38 7.63 17.50
N LEU A 81 27.38 7.83 18.35
CA LEU A 81 26.08 8.41 17.97
C LEU A 81 25.70 9.56 18.92
N THR A 82 24.97 10.55 18.40
CA THR A 82 24.99 11.93 18.92
C THR A 82 23.67 12.44 19.50
N SER A 83 22.66 11.58 19.70
CA SER A 83 21.43 11.96 20.40
C SER A 83 20.85 10.80 21.23
N GLY A 84 20.40 11.15 22.45
CA GLY A 84 19.78 10.20 23.37
C GLY A 84 18.33 9.89 23.05
N LEU A 85 17.80 8.86 23.71
CA LEU A 85 16.42 8.40 23.56
C LEU A 85 15.48 8.94 24.64
N GLY A 86 14.21 9.11 24.27
CA GLY A 86 13.09 9.13 25.20
C GLY A 86 12.27 7.84 25.06
N VAL A 87 11.84 7.28 26.19
CA VAL A 87 10.97 6.08 26.23
C VAL A 87 9.52 6.53 26.39
N GLN A 88 8.58 5.87 25.71
CA GLN A 88 7.14 6.06 25.94
C GLN A 88 6.51 4.73 26.39
N VAL A 89 5.92 4.74 27.58
CA VAL A 89 5.31 3.57 28.24
C VAL A 89 3.81 3.85 28.37
N ASN A 90 2.97 2.98 27.81
CA ASN A 90 1.51 3.08 27.97
C ASN A 90 0.97 2.10 29.03
N THR A 91 1.66 0.98 29.25
CA THR A 91 1.40 -0.02 30.29
C THR A 91 2.70 -0.76 30.57
N SER A 92 3.00 -1.10 31.82
CA SER A 92 4.15 -1.92 32.20
C SER A 92 3.77 -3.01 33.20
N ASP A 93 4.22 -4.24 32.95
CA ASP A 93 4.22 -5.30 33.95
C ASP A 93 5.51 -5.20 34.78
N ALA A 94 5.39 -5.10 36.10
CA ALA A 94 6.53 -4.95 37.01
C ALA A 94 7.47 -6.16 37.02
N ASN A 95 6.96 -7.35 36.68
CA ASN A 95 7.70 -8.63 36.69
C ASN A 95 7.74 -9.30 35.30
N GLY A 96 6.93 -8.82 34.35
CA GLY A 96 6.79 -9.39 33.02
C GLY A 96 7.72 -8.82 31.96
N PHE A 97 7.52 -9.31 30.73
CA PHE A 97 8.16 -8.81 29.52
C PHE A 97 7.47 -7.53 29.03
N ASN A 98 8.25 -6.48 28.85
CA ASN A 98 7.78 -5.16 28.43
C ASN A 98 8.40 -4.75 27.09
N VAL A 99 7.59 -4.10 26.25
CA VAL A 99 8.03 -3.47 25.00
C VAL A 99 7.65 -2.00 25.02
N TYR A 100 8.60 -1.14 24.65
CA TYR A 100 8.43 0.31 24.65
C TYR A 100 8.68 0.89 23.26
N SER A 101 7.89 1.91 22.91
CA SER A 101 8.19 2.74 21.74
C SER A 101 9.35 3.67 22.07
N LEU A 102 10.37 3.65 21.21
CA LEU A 102 11.53 4.54 21.33
C LEU A 102 11.32 5.77 20.43
N ARG A 103 11.72 6.94 20.93
CA ARG A 103 11.72 8.20 20.18
C ARG A 103 12.99 9.00 20.46
N PRO A 104 13.48 9.84 19.54
CA PRO A 104 14.55 10.79 19.82
C PRO A 104 14.19 11.67 21.03
N SER A 105 15.13 11.94 21.93
CA SER A 105 14.92 12.90 23.02
C SER A 105 14.76 14.33 22.50
N ASN A 106 15.39 14.64 21.36
CA ASN A 106 15.34 15.93 20.68
C ASN A 106 14.32 15.88 19.54
N ARG A 107 13.15 16.51 19.73
CA ARG A 107 11.96 16.40 18.87
C ARG A 107 12.10 16.93 17.42
N ARG A 108 13.29 17.40 17.03
CA ARG A 108 13.60 17.85 15.66
C ARG A 108 14.12 16.74 14.74
N ASP A 109 14.55 15.61 15.29
CA ASP A 109 14.94 14.44 14.49
C ASP A 109 13.71 13.52 14.28
N PRO A 110 13.47 12.98 13.07
CA PRO A 110 12.33 12.11 12.80
C PRO A 110 12.45 10.75 13.50
N SER A 111 11.35 10.27 14.08
CA SER A 111 11.29 8.99 14.77
C SER A 111 10.78 7.88 13.85
N TYR A 112 11.69 7.05 13.33
CA TYR A 112 11.31 5.88 12.52
C TYR A 112 11.22 4.62 13.40
N GLY A 113 10.13 3.86 13.22
CA GLY A 113 9.65 2.85 14.16
C GLY A 113 10.74 1.90 14.68
N THR A 114 11.07 2.08 15.95
CA THR A 114 12.01 1.27 16.73
C THR A 114 11.42 1.01 18.10
N PHE A 115 11.60 -0.19 18.63
CA PHE A 115 11.17 -0.56 19.98
C PHE A 115 12.36 -0.99 20.84
N GLY A 116 12.22 -0.81 22.16
CA GLY A 116 13.10 -1.40 23.16
C GLY A 116 12.31 -2.46 23.93
N ALA A 117 12.98 -3.45 24.49
CA ALA A 117 12.35 -4.49 25.28
C ALA A 117 13.18 -4.82 26.52
N GLN A 118 12.51 -5.13 27.63
CA GLN A 118 13.15 -5.55 28.88
C GLN A 118 12.22 -6.44 29.71
N ILE A 119 12.79 -7.24 30.61
CA ILE A 119 12.05 -7.91 31.68
C ILE A 119 12.11 -7.04 32.94
N GLY A 120 10.97 -6.84 33.61
CA GLY A 120 10.88 -6.10 34.87
C GLY A 120 10.66 -4.59 34.70
N GLY A 121 9.97 -3.97 35.67
CA GLY A 121 9.36 -2.63 35.53
C GLY A 121 10.12 -1.44 36.10
N VAL A 122 11.44 -1.52 36.31
CA VAL A 122 12.24 -0.33 36.66
C VAL A 122 12.91 0.19 35.40
N VAL A 123 12.66 1.46 35.07
CA VAL A 123 13.27 2.13 33.91
C VAL A 123 14.73 2.44 34.23
N SER A 124 15.60 1.45 34.10
CA SER A 124 17.01 1.69 33.82
C SER A 124 17.07 2.55 32.56
N PRO A 125 17.80 3.68 32.54
CA PRO A 125 17.89 4.48 31.34
C PRO A 125 18.50 3.60 30.24
N LEU A 126 17.87 3.58 29.06
CA LEU A 126 18.46 3.04 27.83
C LEU A 126 19.56 4.00 27.33
N SER A 127 20.49 4.39 28.23
CA SER A 127 21.50 5.43 28.07
C SER A 127 22.52 5.13 26.97
N ASN A 128 22.61 3.86 26.57
CA ASN A 128 23.51 3.37 25.53
C ASN A 128 22.80 3.07 24.20
N ILE A 129 21.47 3.27 24.11
CA ILE A 129 20.74 3.21 22.83
C ILE A 129 20.63 4.63 22.28
N ALA A 130 21.06 4.81 21.03
CA ALA A 130 21.04 6.08 20.32
C ALA A 130 20.19 6.00 19.05
N CYS A 131 19.60 7.12 18.66
CA CYS A 131 18.90 7.21 17.37
C CYS A 131 19.90 7.35 16.22
N LEU A 132 19.63 6.66 15.12
CA LEU A 132 20.24 6.99 13.83
C LEU A 132 19.69 8.33 13.35
N LYS A 133 20.57 9.33 13.27
CA LYS A 133 20.25 10.63 12.69
C LYS A 133 20.48 10.59 11.18
N ASN A 134 19.42 10.84 10.41
CA ASN A 134 19.56 11.05 8.97
C ASN A 134 20.24 12.41 8.71
N ALA A 135 21.57 12.39 8.58
CA ALA A 135 22.37 13.61 8.38
C ALA A 135 22.20 14.23 6.97
N LYS A 136 21.79 13.44 5.98
CA LYS A 136 21.49 13.86 4.61
C LYS A 136 20.39 12.96 4.03
N SER A 137 19.16 13.49 3.97
CA SER A 137 18.08 12.79 3.27
C SER A 137 18.44 12.67 1.79
N ASN A 138 18.64 11.44 1.32
CA ASN A 138 18.97 11.14 -0.07
C ASN A 138 17.95 10.14 -0.61
N LEU A 139 17.21 10.55 -1.63
CA LEU A 139 16.15 9.76 -2.27
C LEU A 139 16.66 9.01 -3.52
N SER A 140 17.97 8.91 -3.73
CA SER A 140 18.58 8.18 -4.86
C SER A 140 18.24 6.69 -4.92
N CYS A 141 17.68 6.11 -3.85
CA CYS A 141 17.15 4.75 -3.81
C CYS A 141 15.67 4.66 -4.24
N MET A 142 15.06 5.76 -4.70
CA MET A 142 13.72 5.78 -5.30
C MET A 142 13.84 5.78 -6.84
N PRO A 143 12.95 5.09 -7.58
CA PRO A 143 13.07 4.94 -9.02
C PRO A 143 12.80 6.26 -9.75
N ASN A 144 13.72 6.70 -10.62
CA ASN A 144 13.46 7.85 -11.49
C ASN A 144 12.37 7.55 -12.53
N LEU A 145 11.89 8.57 -13.26
CA LEU A 145 10.79 8.42 -14.23
C LEU A 145 11.00 7.27 -15.23
N LYS A 146 12.20 7.12 -15.80
CA LYS A 146 12.52 6.01 -16.74
C LYS A 146 12.48 4.63 -16.07
N GLN A 147 12.80 4.56 -14.78
CA GLN A 147 12.68 3.33 -14.00
C GLN A 147 11.22 3.01 -13.69
N ILE A 148 10.37 4.02 -13.44
CA ILE A 148 8.92 3.85 -13.28
C ILE A 148 8.31 3.37 -14.60
N GLU A 149 8.62 4.00 -15.73
CA GLU A 149 8.19 3.59 -17.08
C GLU A 149 8.61 2.14 -17.37
N ALA A 150 9.85 1.75 -17.04
CA ALA A 150 10.32 0.38 -17.19
C ALA A 150 9.55 -0.62 -16.29
N ILE A 151 9.24 -0.24 -15.04
CA ILE A 151 8.44 -1.07 -14.12
C ILE A 151 7.01 -1.24 -14.63
N VAL A 152 6.37 -0.17 -15.13
CA VAL A 152 5.03 -0.24 -15.70
C VAL A 152 5.04 -1.13 -16.95
N ASN A 153 5.93 -0.88 -17.91
CA ASN A 153 6.06 -1.70 -19.11
C ASN A 153 6.31 -3.19 -18.82
N ALA A 154 7.12 -3.49 -17.80
CA ALA A 154 7.43 -4.87 -17.42
C ALA A 154 6.27 -5.57 -16.70
N TYR A 155 5.61 -4.92 -15.75
CA TYR A 155 4.76 -5.60 -14.75
C TYR A 155 3.30 -5.14 -14.70
N SER A 156 2.90 -4.09 -15.43
CA SER A 156 1.53 -3.54 -15.43
C SER A 156 0.46 -4.64 -15.49
N PRO A 157 -0.57 -4.64 -14.62
CA PRO A 157 -1.61 -5.66 -14.64
C PRO A 157 -2.22 -5.91 -16.03
N TRP A 158 -2.27 -7.18 -16.43
CA TRP A 158 -3.12 -7.68 -17.48
C TRP A 158 -4.41 -8.20 -16.84
N VAL A 159 -5.48 -7.42 -16.94
CA VAL A 159 -6.75 -7.74 -16.29
C VAL A 159 -7.62 -8.57 -17.23
N TYR A 160 -8.14 -9.69 -16.73
CA TYR A 160 -9.26 -10.41 -17.32
C TYR A 160 -10.55 -10.06 -16.57
N PHE A 161 -11.60 -9.76 -17.31
CA PHE A 161 -12.97 -9.65 -16.80
C PHE A 161 -13.71 -10.97 -17.08
N HIS A 162 -14.78 -11.25 -16.33
CA HIS A 162 -15.66 -12.38 -16.61
C HIS A 162 -16.31 -12.22 -18.00
N SER A 163 -16.58 -13.32 -18.73
CA SER A 163 -17.19 -13.23 -20.08
C SER A 163 -18.60 -12.63 -20.09
N GLU A 164 -19.30 -12.71 -18.96
CA GLU A 164 -20.63 -12.12 -18.74
C GLU A 164 -20.59 -10.69 -18.16
N GLU A 165 -19.41 -10.09 -17.98
CA GLU A 165 -19.33 -8.72 -17.44
C GLU A 165 -19.89 -7.69 -18.43
N THR A 166 -20.77 -6.83 -17.91
CA THR A 166 -21.48 -5.79 -18.69
C THR A 166 -21.18 -4.37 -18.22
N TYR A 167 -20.56 -4.23 -17.05
CA TYR A 167 -20.13 -2.97 -16.46
C TYR A 167 -18.61 -2.92 -16.46
N LEU A 168 -18.03 -2.17 -17.40
CA LEU A 168 -16.58 -2.10 -17.57
C LEU A 168 -16.02 -0.82 -16.93
N PRO A 169 -14.74 -0.79 -16.52
CA PRO A 169 -14.12 0.44 -16.04
C PRO A 169 -14.14 1.52 -17.13
N SER A 170 -14.14 2.78 -16.70
CA SER A 170 -13.88 3.96 -17.53
C SER A 170 -12.78 4.81 -16.89
N SER A 171 -12.23 5.79 -17.61
CA SER A 171 -11.40 6.80 -16.96
C SER A 171 -12.26 7.82 -16.21
N VAL A 172 -11.67 8.42 -15.17
CA VAL A 172 -12.30 9.50 -14.41
C VAL A 172 -12.72 10.68 -15.31
N SER A 173 -11.90 11.04 -16.30
CA SER A 173 -12.23 12.09 -17.27
C SER A 173 -13.43 11.70 -18.14
N TRP A 174 -13.51 10.43 -18.57
CA TRP A 174 -14.68 9.91 -19.28
C TRP A 174 -15.94 10.00 -18.40
N PHE A 175 -15.86 9.58 -17.13
CA PHE A 175 -16.99 9.69 -16.20
C PHE A 175 -17.50 11.13 -16.07
N PHE A 176 -16.60 12.12 -15.96
CA PHE A 176 -16.97 13.54 -15.86
C PHE A 176 -17.65 14.07 -17.12
N VAL A 177 -17.03 13.92 -18.30
CA VAL A 177 -17.58 14.48 -19.56
C VAL A 177 -18.90 13.82 -20.00
N ASN A 178 -19.24 12.66 -19.43
CA ASN A 178 -20.44 11.90 -19.78
C ASN A 178 -21.66 12.19 -18.88
N GLY A 179 -21.58 13.23 -18.04
CA GLY A 179 -22.72 13.81 -17.33
C GLY A 179 -22.78 13.49 -15.84
N ALA A 180 -21.69 13.00 -15.25
CA ALA A 180 -21.61 12.77 -13.81
C ALA A 180 -21.82 14.07 -13.00
N LEU A 181 -22.39 13.91 -11.81
CA LEU A 181 -22.88 15.00 -10.98
C LEU A 181 -22.17 15.06 -9.63
N LEU A 182 -21.82 16.26 -9.18
CA LEU A 182 -21.34 16.56 -7.83
C LEU A 182 -22.53 16.95 -6.94
N TYR A 183 -22.72 16.17 -5.88
CA TYR A 183 -23.69 16.42 -4.83
C TYR A 183 -23.03 17.02 -3.59
N LYS A 184 -23.81 17.80 -2.84
CA LYS A 184 -23.41 18.46 -1.60
C LYS A 184 -24.48 18.26 -0.53
N LYS A 185 -24.05 17.90 0.67
CA LYS A 185 -24.91 17.66 1.83
C LYS A 185 -25.71 18.91 2.21
N GLY A 186 -27.04 18.78 2.29
CA GLY A 186 -27.99 19.86 2.52
C GLY A 186 -28.44 20.62 1.25
N GLU A 187 -27.89 20.28 0.08
CA GLU A 187 -28.21 20.88 -1.22
C GLU A 187 -28.54 19.80 -2.28
N GLU A 188 -29.00 18.62 -1.85
CA GLU A 188 -29.17 17.41 -2.67
C GLU A 188 -30.13 17.56 -3.87
N SER A 189 -31.04 18.53 -3.80
CA SER A 189 -31.98 18.87 -4.89
C SER A 189 -31.34 19.69 -6.02
N LYS A 190 -30.08 20.10 -5.88
CA LYS A 190 -29.35 20.97 -6.82
C LYS A 190 -27.92 20.46 -7.08
N PRO A 191 -27.75 19.23 -7.59
CA PRO A 191 -26.44 18.76 -8.01
C PRO A 191 -25.86 19.63 -9.13
N VAL A 192 -24.54 19.69 -9.20
CA VAL A 192 -23.80 20.47 -10.22
C VAL A 192 -23.08 19.50 -11.14
N ALA A 193 -23.10 19.73 -12.45
CA ALA A 193 -22.32 18.94 -13.40
C ALA A 193 -20.82 19.02 -13.07
N ILE A 194 -20.11 17.90 -13.13
CA ILE A 194 -18.65 17.91 -12.94
C ILE A 194 -18.00 18.50 -14.20
N GLU A 195 -17.09 19.45 -14.03
CA GLU A 195 -16.32 19.99 -15.15
C GLU A 195 -15.45 18.89 -15.80
N PRO A 196 -15.16 18.94 -17.11
CA PRO A 196 -14.36 17.92 -17.80
C PRO A 196 -13.02 17.55 -17.13
N THR A 197 -12.40 18.51 -16.43
CA THR A 197 -11.13 18.37 -15.70
C THR A 197 -11.31 18.07 -14.20
N GLY A 198 -12.55 18.04 -13.70
CA GLY A 198 -12.85 17.98 -12.27
C GLY A 198 -12.47 19.25 -11.49
N SER A 199 -12.27 20.38 -12.16
CA SER A 199 -11.82 21.64 -11.54
C SER A 199 -12.80 22.22 -10.50
N ASN A 200 -14.08 21.83 -10.55
CA ASN A 200 -15.09 22.22 -9.57
C ASN A 200 -15.23 21.22 -8.40
N LEU A 201 -14.43 20.15 -8.35
CA LEU A 201 -14.42 19.21 -7.23
C LEU A 201 -13.75 19.82 -5.98
N PRO A 202 -14.21 19.46 -4.76
CA PRO A 202 -13.58 19.91 -3.52
C PRO A 202 -12.08 19.57 -3.46
N GLN A 203 -11.26 20.55 -3.10
CA GLN A 203 -9.80 20.41 -3.00
C GLN A 203 -9.35 20.39 -1.54
N GLY A 204 -8.62 19.33 -1.16
CA GLY A 204 -8.14 19.12 0.22
C GLY A 204 -9.23 18.68 1.20
N GLY A 205 -8.90 18.69 2.49
CA GLY A 205 -9.80 18.26 3.57
C GLY A 205 -9.67 16.79 3.97
N SER A 206 -10.67 16.29 4.69
CA SER A 206 -10.81 14.89 5.13
C SER A 206 -12.10 14.30 4.58
N ASN A 207 -12.18 12.96 4.45
CA ASN A 207 -13.43 12.30 4.09
C ASN A 207 -14.47 12.44 5.22
N ASP A 208 -15.34 13.43 5.10
CA ASP A 208 -16.37 13.85 6.06
C ASP A 208 -17.81 13.62 5.56
N GLY A 209 -17.96 13.14 4.32
CA GLY A 209 -19.24 12.95 3.65
C GLY A 209 -19.99 14.25 3.31
N ALA A 210 -19.30 15.38 3.18
CA ALA A 210 -19.91 16.64 2.76
C ALA A 210 -20.28 16.68 1.26
N TYR A 211 -19.56 15.90 0.44
CA TYR A 211 -19.74 15.80 -1.01
C TYR A 211 -19.66 14.35 -1.47
N TRP A 212 -20.36 14.02 -2.56
CA TRP A 212 -20.25 12.74 -3.26
C TRP A 212 -20.50 12.95 -4.76
N LEU A 213 -20.13 11.95 -5.57
CA LEU A 213 -20.43 11.92 -6.99
C LEU A 213 -21.58 10.94 -7.24
N ASP A 214 -22.41 11.22 -8.25
CA ASP A 214 -23.47 10.31 -8.68
C ASP A 214 -23.65 10.39 -10.22
N LEU A 215 -24.49 9.51 -10.74
CA LEU A 215 -24.84 9.40 -12.15
C LEU A 215 -25.61 10.62 -12.70
N PRO A 216 -25.67 10.76 -14.04
CA PRO A 216 -26.65 11.63 -14.69
C PRO A 216 -28.09 11.34 -14.24
N ILE A 217 -28.93 12.37 -14.15
CA ILE A 217 -30.37 12.24 -13.86
C ILE A 217 -31.13 11.68 -15.09
N ASP A 218 -30.64 11.91 -16.30
CA ASP A 218 -31.22 11.35 -17.52
C ASP A 218 -30.95 9.84 -17.60
N GLU A 219 -32.00 9.03 -17.67
CA GLU A 219 -31.89 7.56 -17.61
C GLU A 219 -31.07 6.97 -18.78
N GLY A 220 -31.08 7.60 -19.97
CA GLY A 220 -30.27 7.14 -21.10
C GLY A 220 -28.77 7.43 -20.93
N ALA A 221 -28.43 8.62 -20.42
CA ALA A 221 -27.07 8.95 -20.05
C ALA A 221 -26.58 8.10 -18.85
N LYS A 222 -27.44 7.86 -17.87
CA LYS A 222 -27.22 7.02 -16.69
C LYS A 222 -26.89 5.58 -17.07
N GLU A 223 -27.73 4.91 -17.87
CA GLU A 223 -27.49 3.54 -18.36
C GLU A 223 -26.16 3.43 -19.11
N ARG A 224 -25.85 4.43 -19.94
CA ARG A 224 -24.60 4.50 -20.70
C ARG A 224 -23.38 4.71 -19.79
N VAL A 225 -23.47 5.56 -18.77
CA VAL A 225 -22.37 5.79 -17.82
C VAL A 225 -22.14 4.57 -16.92
N MET A 226 -23.19 3.85 -16.52
CA MET A 226 -23.08 2.61 -15.73
C MET A 226 -22.26 1.54 -16.47
N LYS A 227 -22.46 1.37 -17.78
CA LYS A 227 -21.72 0.38 -18.61
C LYS A 227 -20.23 0.70 -18.76
N GLY A 228 -19.85 1.96 -18.55
CA GLY A 228 -18.48 2.45 -18.68
C GLY A 228 -17.90 2.40 -20.10
N ASP A 229 -16.58 2.46 -20.20
CA ASP A 229 -15.84 2.50 -21.47
C ASP A 229 -14.41 2.00 -21.28
N LEU A 230 -14.25 0.71 -21.57
CA LEU A 230 -12.98 0.00 -21.46
C LEU A 230 -11.88 0.61 -22.34
N GLY A 231 -12.23 1.16 -23.51
CA GLY A 231 -11.27 1.76 -24.44
C GLY A 231 -10.66 3.04 -23.89
N ASN A 232 -11.44 3.82 -23.14
CA ASN A 232 -11.00 5.02 -22.44
C ASN A 232 -10.56 4.78 -20.99
N SER A 233 -10.53 3.53 -20.51
CA SER A 233 -10.08 3.20 -19.16
C SER A 233 -8.57 3.45 -18.99
N GLN A 234 -8.17 3.91 -17.79
CA GLN A 234 -6.77 4.19 -17.46
C GLN A 234 -6.44 3.65 -16.08
N ALA A 235 -5.30 2.96 -15.95
CA ALA A 235 -4.80 2.59 -14.63
C ALA A 235 -4.09 3.77 -13.93
N LYS A 236 -4.37 3.94 -12.65
CA LYS A 236 -3.75 4.96 -11.78
C LYS A 236 -2.88 4.28 -10.74
N VAL A 237 -1.58 4.57 -10.75
CA VAL A 237 -0.65 4.05 -9.74
C VAL A 237 -0.61 5.00 -8.55
N LYS A 238 -1.19 4.60 -7.41
CA LYS A 238 -1.22 5.37 -6.15
C LYS A 238 -1.38 4.44 -4.93
N LEU A 239 -0.83 4.83 -3.77
CA LEU A 239 -1.02 4.13 -2.49
C LEU A 239 -1.87 4.98 -1.53
N VAL A 240 -3.19 4.77 -1.47
CA VAL A 240 -4.11 5.38 -0.48
C VAL A 240 -5.28 4.44 -0.19
N ASN A 241 -5.74 4.38 1.07
CA ASN A 241 -6.95 3.64 1.48
C ASN A 241 -8.20 4.54 1.45
N VAL A 242 -9.34 4.01 1.00
CA VAL A 242 -10.68 4.64 1.16
C VAL A 242 -11.72 3.53 1.47
N PRO A 243 -12.64 3.71 2.43
CA PRO A 243 -13.71 2.75 2.71
C PRO A 243 -15.07 3.16 2.11
N LEU A 244 -15.84 2.18 1.61
CA LEU A 244 -17.23 2.35 1.16
C LEU A 244 -18.13 1.19 1.62
N GLY A 245 -19.44 1.47 1.67
CA GLY A 245 -20.59 0.56 1.80
C GLY A 245 -21.83 1.38 1.39
N LYS A 246 -23.02 0.87 1.08
CA LYS A 246 -23.63 -0.47 1.20
C LYS A 246 -24.76 -0.59 0.16
N ILE A 247 -25.19 -1.74 -0.34
CA ILE A 247 -24.62 -3.11 -0.38
C ILE A 247 -25.20 -3.71 -1.68
N GLY A 248 -24.37 -4.42 -2.45
CA GLY A 248 -24.81 -5.36 -3.49
C GLY A 248 -24.77 -4.78 -4.90
N GLU A 249 -25.28 -3.57 -5.11
CA GLU A 249 -25.16 -2.83 -6.36
C GLU A 249 -24.55 -1.46 -6.05
N HIS A 250 -23.42 -1.13 -6.67
CA HIS A 250 -22.72 0.13 -6.48
C HIS A 250 -22.31 0.68 -7.84
N VAL A 251 -22.64 1.94 -8.11
CA VAL A 251 -22.17 2.61 -9.32
C VAL A 251 -20.92 3.40 -8.99
N GLY A 252 -19.82 3.07 -9.66
CA GLY A 252 -18.49 3.59 -9.35
C GLY A 252 -17.83 2.79 -8.24
N ASP A 253 -17.31 1.62 -8.59
CA ASP A 253 -16.45 0.82 -7.70
C ASP A 253 -14.97 1.22 -7.84
N TRP A 254 -14.18 1.01 -6.80
CA TRP A 254 -12.76 1.41 -6.71
C TRP A 254 -11.89 0.27 -6.18
N GLU A 255 -11.52 -0.63 -7.08
CA GLU A 255 -10.61 -1.74 -6.80
C GLU A 255 -9.17 -1.43 -7.27
N HIS A 256 -8.16 -2.09 -6.69
CA HIS A 256 -6.75 -1.84 -6.96
C HIS A 256 -5.85 -3.10 -6.90
N VAL A 257 -4.91 -3.18 -7.84
CA VAL A 257 -3.81 -4.16 -7.81
C VAL A 257 -2.52 -3.44 -7.42
N THR A 258 -1.88 -3.83 -6.31
CA THR A 258 -0.64 -3.16 -5.82
C THR A 258 0.58 -4.05 -5.98
N LEU A 259 1.49 -3.64 -6.86
CA LEU A 259 2.76 -4.31 -7.07
C LEU A 259 3.78 -3.91 -6.01
N ARG A 260 4.48 -4.89 -5.42
CA ARG A 260 5.66 -4.65 -4.58
C ARG A 260 6.93 -4.97 -5.37
N VAL A 261 7.59 -3.93 -5.85
CA VAL A 261 8.85 -4.03 -6.61
C VAL A 261 10.03 -3.67 -5.71
N SER A 262 11.17 -4.35 -5.89
CA SER A 262 12.43 -4.05 -5.23
C SER A 262 13.14 -2.88 -5.91
N ASN A 263 13.37 -1.80 -5.17
CA ASN A 263 14.10 -0.63 -5.68
C ASN A 263 15.59 -0.91 -6.01
N PHE A 264 16.14 -2.06 -5.63
CA PHE A 264 17.56 -2.38 -5.81
C PHE A 264 17.88 -3.08 -7.13
N ASN A 265 16.99 -3.96 -7.58
CA ASN A 265 17.17 -4.80 -8.77
C ASN A 265 15.96 -4.81 -9.71
N GLY A 266 14.88 -4.09 -9.37
CA GLY A 266 13.66 -4.01 -10.18
C GLY A 266 12.78 -5.26 -10.14
N GLU A 267 13.11 -6.28 -9.34
CA GLU A 267 12.32 -7.51 -9.27
C GLU A 267 10.97 -7.28 -8.58
N LEU A 268 9.91 -7.79 -9.20
CA LEU A 268 8.61 -7.95 -8.55
C LEU A 268 8.71 -9.00 -7.45
N GLN A 269 8.41 -8.62 -6.21
CA GLN A 269 8.46 -9.50 -5.03
C GLN A 269 7.11 -10.19 -4.80
N ARG A 270 6.02 -9.43 -4.85
CA ARG A 270 4.66 -9.87 -4.58
C ARG A 270 3.63 -8.85 -5.06
N VAL A 271 2.37 -9.28 -5.19
CA VAL A 271 1.27 -8.43 -5.62
C VAL A 271 0.10 -8.54 -4.64
N TYR A 272 -0.52 -7.41 -4.34
CA TYR A 272 -1.77 -7.33 -3.61
C TYR A 272 -2.93 -7.25 -4.60
N PHE A 273 -3.93 -8.09 -4.39
CA PHE A 273 -5.19 -8.03 -5.10
C PHE A 273 -6.23 -7.57 -4.08
N SER A 274 -6.90 -6.44 -4.33
CA SER A 274 -7.93 -5.93 -3.43
C SER A 274 -9.21 -6.77 -3.54
N GLU A 275 -9.84 -6.98 -2.40
CA GLU A 275 -11.08 -7.74 -2.28
C GLU A 275 -12.02 -6.95 -1.38
N HIS A 276 -12.78 -6.03 -1.98
CA HIS A 276 -13.73 -5.15 -1.28
C HIS A 276 -13.03 -4.31 -0.19
N SER A 277 -13.27 -4.61 1.09
CA SER A 277 -12.64 -3.92 2.24
C SER A 277 -11.26 -4.47 2.63
N GLY A 278 -10.72 -5.41 1.85
CA GLY A 278 -9.49 -6.15 2.16
C GLY A 278 -8.76 -6.58 0.89
N GLY A 279 -8.21 -7.80 0.90
CA GLY A 279 -7.42 -8.32 -0.20
C GLY A 279 -6.22 -9.15 0.24
N THR A 280 -5.63 -9.86 -0.71
CA THR A 280 -4.60 -10.88 -0.49
C THR A 280 -3.27 -10.49 -1.12
N TRP A 281 -2.17 -10.64 -0.37
CA TRP A 281 -0.81 -10.59 -0.92
C TRP A 281 -0.41 -11.98 -1.41
N VAL A 282 0.04 -12.07 -2.66
CA VAL A 282 0.53 -13.30 -3.30
C VAL A 282 1.95 -13.08 -3.79
N ASP A 283 2.86 -13.99 -3.45
CA ASP A 283 4.27 -13.87 -3.83
C ASP A 283 4.47 -14.10 -5.33
N ALA A 284 5.43 -13.41 -5.94
CA ALA A 284 5.58 -13.35 -7.40
C ALA A 284 5.82 -14.72 -8.07
N SER A 285 6.30 -15.71 -7.32
CA SER A 285 6.48 -17.09 -7.76
C SER A 285 5.17 -17.87 -7.97
N GLU A 286 4.05 -17.41 -7.42
CA GLU A 286 2.73 -18.06 -7.51
C GLU A 286 1.81 -17.38 -8.53
N LEU A 287 2.22 -16.23 -9.05
CA LEU A 287 1.45 -15.42 -9.99
C LEU A 287 1.44 -16.01 -11.40
N GLU A 288 0.40 -15.65 -12.14
CA GLU A 288 0.35 -15.81 -13.59
C GLU A 288 0.85 -14.54 -14.27
N PHE A 289 1.45 -14.71 -15.45
CA PHE A 289 1.99 -13.64 -16.26
C PHE A 289 1.49 -13.78 -17.71
N GLN A 290 1.29 -12.64 -18.36
CA GLN A 290 0.80 -12.54 -19.74
C GLN A 290 1.69 -11.55 -20.51
N ASN A 291 1.84 -11.75 -21.82
CA ASN A 291 2.58 -10.84 -22.71
C ASN A 291 3.98 -10.42 -22.17
N GLY A 292 4.76 -11.41 -21.71
CA GLY A 292 5.99 -11.18 -20.96
C GLY A 292 5.73 -11.25 -19.45
N ASN A 293 6.14 -10.23 -18.71
CA ASN A 293 6.09 -10.20 -17.24
C ASN A 293 4.87 -9.43 -16.68
N LYS A 294 3.87 -9.10 -17.51
CA LYS A 294 2.68 -8.37 -17.05
C LYS A 294 1.86 -9.27 -16.14
N VAL A 295 1.63 -8.81 -14.90
CA VAL A 295 0.95 -9.60 -13.86
C VAL A 295 -0.48 -9.85 -14.27
N VAL A 296 -0.92 -11.11 -14.27
CA VAL A 296 -2.34 -11.42 -14.49
C VAL A 296 -3.15 -11.11 -13.24
N ALA A 297 -4.27 -10.41 -13.43
CA ALA A 297 -5.31 -10.22 -12.43
C ALA A 297 -6.67 -10.60 -13.02
N TYR A 298 -7.54 -11.18 -12.21
CA TYR A 298 -8.90 -11.54 -12.59
C TYR A 298 -9.89 -10.70 -11.78
N ALA A 299 -10.72 -9.89 -12.44
CA ALA A 299 -11.81 -9.16 -11.80
C ALA A 299 -13.02 -10.08 -11.65
N SER A 300 -13.68 -10.06 -10.48
CA SER A 300 -14.90 -10.83 -10.25
C SER A 300 -16.11 -10.22 -10.95
N LEU A 301 -16.99 -11.08 -11.46
CA LEU A 301 -18.25 -10.70 -12.07
C LEU A 301 -19.12 -9.91 -11.08
N HIS A 302 -19.61 -8.74 -11.49
CA HIS A 302 -20.40 -7.77 -10.70
C HIS A 302 -19.69 -7.15 -9.46
N GLY A 303 -18.79 -7.89 -8.82
CA GLY A 303 -18.12 -7.47 -7.59
C GLY A 303 -16.77 -6.78 -7.78
N HIS A 304 -16.20 -6.84 -8.99
CA HIS A 304 -14.94 -6.23 -9.46
C HIS A 304 -13.64 -6.50 -8.64
N ALA A 305 -13.75 -7.07 -7.45
CA ALA A 305 -12.66 -7.55 -6.62
C ALA A 305 -11.65 -8.39 -7.42
N PHE A 306 -10.37 -8.17 -7.15
CA PHE A 306 -9.30 -8.79 -7.89
C PHE A 306 -8.81 -10.09 -7.24
N TYR A 307 -8.47 -11.06 -8.09
CA TYR A 307 -7.92 -12.35 -7.68
C TYR A 307 -6.72 -12.73 -8.55
N SER A 308 -5.81 -13.52 -7.98
CA SER A 308 -4.59 -14.01 -8.66
C SER A 308 -4.80 -15.28 -9.50
N LYS A 309 -6.00 -15.88 -9.42
CA LYS A 309 -6.43 -17.11 -10.09
C LYS A 309 -7.88 -16.98 -10.55
N PRO A 310 -8.27 -17.65 -11.65
CA PRO A 310 -9.67 -17.76 -12.05
C PRO A 310 -10.41 -18.81 -11.20
N GLY A 311 -11.74 -18.72 -11.15
CA GLY A 311 -12.62 -19.62 -10.42
C GLY A 311 -13.58 -18.89 -9.47
N LEU A 312 -14.39 -19.68 -8.76
CA LEU A 312 -15.32 -19.20 -7.73
C LEU A 312 -14.61 -19.01 -6.39
N VAL A 313 -14.63 -17.79 -5.85
CA VAL A 313 -14.27 -17.48 -4.46
C VAL A 313 -15.52 -17.11 -3.66
N LEU A 314 -15.90 -17.95 -2.69
CA LEU A 314 -17.01 -17.67 -1.76
C LEU A 314 -16.50 -16.93 -0.52
N GLN A 315 -16.77 -15.62 -0.42
CA GLN A 315 -16.39 -14.82 0.73
C GLN A 315 -17.51 -14.83 1.79
N GLY A 316 -17.41 -15.73 2.77
CA GLY A 316 -18.42 -15.92 3.82
C GLY A 316 -18.12 -17.07 4.78
N SER A 317 -19.16 -17.68 5.37
CA SER A 317 -19.01 -18.80 6.32
C SER A 317 -20.16 -19.80 6.20
N GLY A 318 -19.85 -21.09 6.48
CA GLY A 318 -20.87 -22.16 6.43
C GLY A 318 -21.47 -22.41 5.05
N GLY A 319 -20.78 -22.00 3.97
CA GLY A 319 -21.29 -22.09 2.59
C GLY A 319 -22.20 -20.92 2.18
N ILE A 320 -22.38 -19.91 3.03
CA ILE A 320 -23.15 -18.68 2.72
C ILE A 320 -22.16 -17.51 2.67
N GLY A 321 -22.12 -16.81 1.53
CA GLY A 321 -21.17 -15.70 1.29
C GLY A 321 -21.42 -14.98 -0.03
N ILE A 322 -20.61 -13.97 -0.31
CA ILE A 322 -20.57 -13.28 -1.61
C ILE A 322 -19.85 -14.21 -2.61
N SER A 323 -20.46 -14.40 -3.79
CA SER A 323 -19.84 -15.10 -4.92
C SER A 323 -18.92 -14.13 -5.66
N ASN A 324 -17.62 -14.42 -5.70
CA ASN A 324 -16.66 -13.74 -6.55
C ASN A 324 -16.22 -14.71 -7.64
N ASP A 325 -17.00 -14.79 -8.70
CA ASP A 325 -16.74 -15.63 -9.86
C ASP A 325 -15.80 -14.92 -10.82
N THR A 326 -14.67 -15.57 -11.13
CA THR A 326 -13.61 -15.02 -11.99
C THR A 326 -13.28 -15.97 -13.13
N GLU A 327 -12.98 -15.43 -14.32
CA GLU A 327 -12.74 -16.23 -15.53
C GLU A 327 -11.59 -15.66 -16.37
N LYS A 328 -10.85 -16.54 -17.04
CA LYS A 328 -9.91 -16.16 -18.11
C LYS A 328 -10.64 -16.00 -19.45
N SER A 329 -11.44 -14.94 -19.58
CA SER A 329 -12.24 -14.67 -20.78
C SER A 329 -11.42 -14.00 -21.92
N LYS A 330 -12.12 -13.55 -22.98
CA LYS A 330 -11.56 -12.69 -24.04
C LYS A 330 -11.65 -11.19 -23.72
N LEU A 331 -12.38 -10.82 -22.68
CA LEU A 331 -12.59 -9.44 -22.25
C LEU A 331 -11.42 -9.03 -21.35
N VAL A 332 -10.52 -8.20 -21.87
CA VAL A 332 -9.22 -7.91 -21.26
C VAL A 332 -8.85 -6.43 -21.29
N MET A 333 -8.10 -5.99 -20.28
CA MET A 333 -7.45 -4.68 -20.23
C MET A 333 -5.95 -4.84 -19.98
N ASP A 334 -5.12 -4.37 -20.93
CA ASP A 334 -3.70 -4.16 -20.67
C ASP A 334 -3.50 -2.77 -20.07
N THR A 335 -3.35 -2.72 -18.74
CA THR A 335 -3.19 -1.46 -18.00
C THR A 335 -1.88 -0.72 -18.32
N GLY A 336 -0.92 -1.36 -18.99
CA GLY A 336 0.33 -0.73 -19.41
C GLY A 336 0.21 0.05 -20.72
N VAL A 337 -0.90 -0.06 -21.45
CA VAL A 337 -1.14 0.73 -22.67
C VAL A 337 -1.48 2.18 -22.32
N ASN A 338 -2.39 2.40 -21.37
CA ASN A 338 -2.87 3.72 -20.95
C ASN A 338 -2.83 3.84 -19.42
N TYR A 339 -1.92 4.67 -18.91
CA TYR A 339 -1.76 4.92 -17.47
C TYR A 339 -1.41 6.38 -17.18
N SER A 340 -1.66 6.81 -15.94
CA SER A 340 -1.28 8.13 -15.44
C SER A 340 -0.44 8.00 -14.16
N LEU A 341 0.66 8.76 -14.07
CA LEU A 341 1.47 8.87 -12.84
C LEU A 341 0.85 9.93 -11.90
N VAL A 342 0.21 9.50 -10.82
CA VAL A 342 -0.58 10.39 -9.94
C VAL A 342 0.18 10.87 -8.70
N SER A 343 1.21 10.15 -8.27
CA SER A 343 2.02 10.56 -7.11
C SER A 343 3.42 9.94 -7.16
N ALA A 344 4.43 10.81 -7.15
CA ALA A 344 5.83 10.47 -6.94
C ALA A 344 6.54 11.69 -6.34
N GLU A 345 6.22 12.04 -5.09
CA GLU A 345 6.62 13.29 -4.40
C GLU A 345 8.13 13.55 -4.33
N TYR A 346 8.95 12.52 -4.59
CA TYR A 346 10.41 12.58 -4.64
C TYR A 346 10.97 12.93 -6.03
N LEU A 347 10.14 12.92 -7.08
CA LEU A 347 10.46 13.48 -8.38
C LEU A 347 10.12 14.97 -8.31
N HIS A 348 11.14 15.84 -8.37
CA HIS A 348 10.95 17.28 -8.41
C HIS A 348 10.07 17.71 -9.60
N GLU A 349 9.39 18.85 -9.46
CA GLU A 349 8.31 19.33 -10.35
C GLU A 349 8.68 19.42 -11.83
N ASP A 350 9.97 19.57 -12.16
CA ASP A 350 10.48 19.56 -13.55
C ASP A 350 10.35 18.21 -14.27
N CYS A 351 10.04 17.12 -13.55
CA CYS A 351 9.90 15.77 -14.08
C CYS A 351 8.45 15.25 -14.15
N MET A 352 7.45 16.02 -13.69
CA MET A 352 6.05 15.67 -13.92
C MET A 352 5.63 16.13 -15.32
N PRO A 353 4.85 15.33 -16.08
CA PRO A 353 4.26 15.84 -17.31
C PRO A 353 3.33 17.00 -16.96
N LYS A 354 3.71 18.22 -17.37
CA LYS A 354 2.79 19.36 -17.39
C LYS A 354 1.64 18.97 -18.32
N GLU A 355 0.40 19.12 -17.87
CA GLU A 355 -0.78 18.94 -18.71
C GLU A 355 -0.72 19.96 -19.84
N GLY A 356 -0.16 19.53 -20.98
CA GLY A 356 -0.06 20.30 -22.20
C GLY A 356 -1.31 20.06 -23.02
N LEU A 357 -1.96 21.14 -23.46
CA LEU A 357 -3.04 21.07 -24.43
C LEU A 357 -2.57 20.30 -25.67
N HIS A 358 -3.08 19.09 -25.86
CA HIS A 358 -3.09 18.48 -27.19
C HIS A 358 -4.14 19.22 -28.01
N SER A 359 -3.67 20.15 -28.85
CA SER A 359 -4.44 20.60 -30.01
C SER A 359 -4.60 19.43 -30.97
N ASP A 360 -5.85 19.08 -31.29
CA ASP A 360 -6.14 18.04 -32.28
C ASP A 360 -5.46 18.33 -33.63
N PRO A 361 -4.95 17.31 -34.34
CA PRO A 361 -4.54 17.49 -35.72
C PRO A 361 -5.77 17.79 -36.60
N PRO A 362 -5.65 18.64 -37.64
CA PRO A 362 -6.78 18.95 -38.49
C PRO A 362 -7.26 17.69 -39.24
N MET A 363 -8.56 17.40 -39.18
CA MET A 363 -9.19 16.38 -40.01
C MET A 363 -9.00 16.70 -41.49
N SER A 364 -8.56 15.70 -42.25
CA SER A 364 -8.58 15.65 -43.72
C SER A 364 -9.41 14.46 -44.17
#